data_AF-A0A1L3MUU6-F1
#
_entry.id   AF-A0A1L3MUU6-F1
#
_cell.length_a   1.000
_cell.length_b   1.000
_cell.length_c   1.000
_cell.angle_alpha   90.00
_cell.angle_beta   90.00
_cell.angle_gamma   90.00
#
_symmetry.space_group_name_H-M   'P 1'
#
loop_
_entity.id
_entity.type
_entity.pdbx_description
1 polymer ?
#
loop_
_entity_poly.entity_id
_entity_poly.type
_entity_poly.pdbx_seq_one_letter_code
_entity_poly.pdbx_strand_id
1 'polypeptide(L)' 'MEKVKYLSMITAVFTQILGIVFLFINITIAIGLFLVYFLSLIILLVVFIKLRMDEKKEDDKNDYRDY' A
#
# COMPACT_ATOMS: atom_id res chain seq x y z
N MET A 1 10.24 2.32 -5.23
CA MET A 1 9.04 1.60 -4.71
C MET A 1 8.92 1.68 -3.19
N GLU A 2 10.01 1.63 -2.43
CA GLU A 2 9.97 1.65 -0.96
C GLU A 2 9.34 2.91 -0.35
N LYS A 3 9.68 4.11 -0.82
CA LYS A 3 9.07 5.36 -0.32
C LYS A 3 7.55 5.37 -0.51
N VAL A 4 7.05 4.86 -1.64
CA VAL A 4 5.62 4.77 -1.96
C VAL A 4 4.93 3.73 -1.05
N LYS A 5 5.60 2.60 -0.78
CA LYS A 5 5.16 1.60 0.21
C LYS A 5 4.97 2.24 1.59
N TYR A 6 6.00 2.90 2.12
CA TYR A 6 5.95 3.50 3.45
C TYR A 6 4.92 4.62 3.55
N LEU A 7 4.84 5.49 2.54
CA LEU A 7 3.84 6.55 2.49
C LEU A 7 2.42 5.97 2.50
N SER A 8 2.16 4.98 1.64
CA SER A 8 0.85 4.33 1.57
C SER A 8 0.49 3.58 2.86
N MET A 9 1.47 2.95 3.53
CA MET A 9 1.26 2.34 4.85
C MET A 9 0.86 3.38 5.89
N ILE A 10 1.61 4.47 6.00
CA ILE A 10 1.32 5.53 6.97
C ILE A 10 -0.06 6.14 6.70
N THR A 11 -0.35 6.49 5.44
CA THR A 11 -1.66 7.02 5.04
C THR A 11 -2.78 6.06 5.38
N ALA A 12 -2.62 4.75 5.14
CA ALA A 12 -3.61 3.74 5.50
C ALA A 12 -3.86 3.71 7.02
N VAL A 13 -2.81 3.66 7.84
CA VAL A 13 -2.96 3.63 9.30
C VAL A 13 -3.65 4.89 9.82
N PHE A 14 -3.23 6.08 9.36
CA PHE A 14 -3.83 7.34 9.78
C PHE A 14 -5.30 7.46 9.37
N THR A 15 -5.63 7.15 8.12
CA THR A 15 -7.01 7.23 7.62
C THR A 15 -7.92 6.20 8.27
N GLN A 16 -7.41 5.01 8.63
CA GLN A 16 -8.15 4.02 9.41
C GLN A 16 -8.47 4.54 10.82
N ILE A 17 -7.47 5.03 11.55
CA ILE A 17 -7.65 5.55 12.92
C ILE A 17 -8.61 6.74 12.90
N LEU A 18 -8.37 7.71 12.03
CA LEU A 18 -9.25 8.87 11.87
C LEU A 18 -10.66 8.44 11.44
N GLY A 19 -10.78 7.49 10.52
CA GLY A 19 -12.08 6.97 10.07
C GLY A 19 -12.89 6.40 11.22
N ILE A 20 -12.26 5.60 12.10
CA ILE A 20 -12.92 5.05 13.29
C ILE A 20 -13.35 6.17 14.26
N VAL A 21 -12.50 7.17 14.51
CA VAL A 21 -12.87 8.32 15.36
C VAL A 21 -14.04 9.08 14.76
N PHE A 22 -14.03 9.34 13.45
CA PHE A 22 -15.07 10.10 12.77
C PHE A 22 -16.39 9.33 12.62
N LEU A 23 -16.43 8.00 12.76
CA LEU A 23 -17.70 7.26 12.79
C LEU A 23 -18.65 7.78 13.87
N PHE A 24 -18.10 8.24 14.99
CA PHE A 24 -18.88 8.75 16.13
C PHE A 24 -19.18 10.25 16.03
N ILE A 25 -18.54 10.98 15.11
CA ILE A 25 -18.67 12.45 14.98
C ILE A 25 -19.45 12.80 13.72
N ASN A 26 -19.03 12.27 12.56
CA ASN A 26 -19.63 12.55 11.26
C ASN A 26 -19.40 11.37 10.30
N ILE A 27 -20.47 10.61 10.07
CA ILE A 27 -20.45 9.41 9.26
C ILE A 27 -20.07 9.69 7.79
N THR A 28 -20.43 10.85 7.24
CA THR A 28 -20.11 11.21 5.85
C THR A 28 -18.60 11.37 5.67
N ILE A 29 -17.93 12.02 6.63
CA ILE A 29 -16.47 12.16 6.63
C ILE A 29 -15.80 10.80 6.86
N ALA A 30 -16.35 9.98 7.78
CA ALA A 30 -15.83 8.64 8.05
C ALA A 30 -15.84 7.76 6.78
N ILE A 31 -16.93 7.77 6.01
CA ILE A 31 -17.03 7.05 4.74
C ILE A 31 -15.94 7.50 3.77
N GLY A 32 -15.71 8.82 3.64
CA GLY A 32 -14.63 9.35 2.82
C GLY A 32 -13.25 8.86 3.25
N LEU A 33 -12.97 8.84 4.56
CA LEU A 33 -11.71 8.34 5.11
C LEU A 33 -11.53 6.84 4.85
N PHE A 34 -12.58 6.04 4.98
CA PHE A 34 -12.53 4.61 4.67
C PHE A 34 -12.32 4.32 3.17
N LEU A 35 -12.83 5.16 2.28
CA LEU A 35 -12.53 5.05 0.84
C LEU A 35 -11.05 5.33 0.55
N VAL A 36 -10.46 6.36 1.17
CA VAL A 36 -9.02 6.65 1.02
C VAL A 36 -8.16 5.54 1.62
N TYR A 37 -8.57 4.98 2.76
CA TYR A 37 -7.94 3.81 3.36
C TYR A 37 -7.95 2.62 2.39
N PHE A 38 -9.11 2.31 1.81
CA PHE A 38 -9.27 1.22 0.86
C PHE A 38 -8.39 1.40 -0.39
N LEU A 39 -8.35 2.61 -0.96
CA LEU A 39 -7.47 2.94 -2.08
C LEU A 39 -6.00 2.79 -1.72
N SER A 40 -5.61 3.20 -0.51
CA SER A 40 -4.24 3.05 -0.01
C SER A 40 -3.83 1.58 0.08
N LEU A 41 -4.76 0.69 0.48
CA LEU A 41 -4.53 -0.76 0.48
C LEU A 41 -4.35 -1.34 -0.93
N ILE A 42 -5.17 -0.89 -1.90
CA ILE A 42 -5.01 -1.32 -3.31
C ILE A 42 -3.63 -0.93 -3.84
N ILE A 43 -3.21 0.31 -3.58
CA ILE A 43 -1.88 0.79 -3.97
C ILE A 43 -0.79 -0.06 -3.30
N LEU A 44 -0.94 -0.38 -2.02
CA LEU A 44 -0.03 -1.25 -1.28
C LEU A 44 0.12 -2.62 -1.97
N LEU A 45 -1.00 -3.22 -2.35
CA LEU A 45 -1.05 -4.53 -2.99
C LEU A 45 -0.31 -4.50 -4.33
N VAL A 46 -0.56 -3.49 -5.16
CA VAL A 46 0.15 -3.30 -6.43
C VAL A 46 1.64 -3.08 -6.21
N VAL A 47 2.02 -2.28 -5.21
CA VAL A 47 3.43 -2.02 -4.86
C VAL A 47 4.12 -3.31 -4.45
N PHE A 48 3.49 -4.15 -3.63
CA PHE A 48 4.03 -5.45 -3.23
C PHE A 48 4.19 -6.41 -4.40
N ILE A 49 3.18 -6.50 -5.29
CA ILE A 49 3.29 -7.34 -6.49
C ILE A 49 4.47 -6.91 -7.36
N LYS A 50 4.59 -5.60 -7.61
CA LYS A 50 5.70 -5.07 -8.41
C LYS A 50 7.05 -5.33 -7.76
N LEU A 51 7.17 -5.13 -6.45
CA LEU A 51 8.43 -5.39 -5.73
C LEU A 51 8.87 -6.84 -5.91
N ARG A 52 7.93 -7.80 -5.80
CA ARG A 52 8.20 -9.23 -6.04
C ARG A 52 8.55 -9.56 -7.49
N MET A 53 7.95 -8.85 -8.45
CA MET A 53 8.28 -9.03 -9.87
C MET A 53 9.67 -8.47 -10.20
N ASP A 54 10.02 -7.33 -9.61
CA ASP A 54 11.33 -6.71 -9.78
C ASP A 54 12.43 -7.60 -9.18
N GLU A 55 12.21 -8.15 -7.97
CA GLU A 55 13.11 -9.14 -7.34
C GLU A 55 13.36 -10.35 -8.27
N LYS A 56 12.30 -10.98 -8.79
CA LYS A 56 12.45 -12.13 -9.71
C LYS A 56 13.17 -11.76 -11.00
N LYS A 57 12.96 -10.55 -11.51
CA LYS A 57 13.60 -10.08 -12.73
C LYS A 57 15.10 -9.81 -12.54
N GLU A 58 15.50 -9.37 -11.34
CA GLU A 58 16.91 -9.26 -10.99
C GLU A 58 17.57 -10.64 -10.85
N ASP A 59 16.89 -11.61 -10.24
CA ASP A 59 17.37 -13.00 -10.15
C ASP A 59 17.54 -13.64 -11.54
N ASP A 60 16.55 -13.52 -12.43
CA ASP A 60 16.61 -14.05 -13.81
C ASP A 60 17.70 -13.39 -14.66
N LYS A 61 18.01 -12.10 -14.40
CA LYS A 61 19.07 -11.38 -15.13
C LYS A 61 20.48 -11.71 -14.65
N ASN A 62 20.63 -12.11 -13.39
CA ASN A 62 21.90 -12.50 -12.78
C ASN A 62 22.06 -14.02 -12.70
N ASP A 63 21.38 -14.77 -13.57
CA ASP A 63 21.56 -16.21 -13.68
C ASP A 63 22.94 -16.52 -14.28
N TYR A 64 23.98 -16.54 -13.43
CA TYR A 64 25.35 -16.96 -13.75
C TYR A 64 25.43 -18.50 -13.92
N ARG A 65 24.50 -19.06 -14.70
CA ARG A 65 24.39 -20.50 -15.00
C ARG A 65 25.18 -20.94 -16.23
N ASP A 66 26.04 -20.07 -16.78
CA ASP A 66 27.13 -20.50 -17.66
C ASP A 66 28.28 -21.08 -16.82
N TYR A 67 28.18 -22.37 -16.49
CA TYR A 67 29.30 -23.24 -16.12
C TYR A 67 29.29 -24.47 -17.02
#